data_AF-A0A5C5G627-F1
#
_entry.id   AF-A0A5C5G627-F1
#
_cell.length_a   1.000
_cell.length_b   1.000
_cell.length_c   1.000
_cell.angle_alpha   90.00
_cell.angle_beta   90.00
_cell.angle_gamma   90.00
#
_symmetry.space_group_name_H-M   'P 1'
#
loop_
_entity.id
_entity.type
_entity.pdbx_description
1 polymer ?
#
loop_
_entity_poly.entity_id
_entity_poly.type
_entity_poly.pdbx_seq_one_letter_code
_entity_poly.pdbx_strand_id
1 'polypeptide(L)'
;MDCEYALVQSADIPRALELEQAGFPEDEAASLDSLQSRQANAGDLFLGAYTRTSSERRLVGYVCSTRTASSTLTHDSMATHDPSGPYVAIHSVCVDEAHRGKGVAANLLSEYLARLDKDDSVRGARLISHDELIKLYQRAGFELVGRSAVVHGARPWYELKVDFPRASSSSSSSSSSVAAAPAAAIDHEAEEGDFRSPGRLLARAGGLDSLVDTATGTNAADLFCPRAECRCLLLRRGAGNWVRGHAGGFELPALPRPVSAPAPTAGPSQGYWSVSSPLAFENIGFSRNALPPSSSASASSAAAAPPAAQAGATIKYLTCADCDHGPLGWHDTEGRDLGAEVQAENDARGGAAEGTGLGAGVGGEVRKGREFLLAVERVRYRV
;
A
#
# COMPACT_ATOMS: atom_id res chain seq x y z
N MET A 1 14.11 -34.98 -7.38
CA MET A 1 14.24 -35.33 -5.95
C MET A 1 12.83 -35.58 -5.47
N ASP A 2 12.55 -36.76 -4.92
CA ASP A 2 11.20 -37.12 -4.53
C ASP A 2 10.91 -36.54 -3.14
N CYS A 3 10.24 -35.39 -3.14
CA CYS A 3 9.69 -34.79 -1.93
C CYS A 3 8.23 -35.21 -1.78
N GLU A 4 7.85 -35.57 -0.56
CA GLU A 4 6.46 -35.81 -0.19
C GLU A 4 5.87 -34.50 0.36
N TYR A 5 4.66 -34.13 -0.07
CA TYR A 5 4.01 -32.90 0.36
C TYR A 5 2.85 -33.19 1.32
N ALA A 6 2.95 -32.73 2.57
CA ALA A 6 1.85 -32.83 3.53
C ALA A 6 1.76 -31.60 4.43
N LEU A 7 0.65 -31.48 5.17
CA LEU A 7 0.42 -30.37 6.08
C LEU A 7 1.44 -30.38 7.22
N VAL A 8 1.98 -29.20 7.54
CA VAL A 8 2.94 -29.02 8.65
C VAL A 8 2.19 -29.15 9.97
N GLN A 9 2.59 -30.11 10.79
CA GLN A 9 1.98 -30.31 12.10
C GLN A 9 2.63 -29.41 13.14
N SER A 10 1.99 -29.24 14.31
CA SER A 10 2.57 -28.49 15.43
C SER A 10 3.93 -29.05 15.87
N ALA A 11 4.13 -30.37 15.75
CA ALA A 11 5.40 -31.04 16.02
C ALA A 11 6.53 -30.67 15.03
N ASP A 12 6.19 -30.19 13.83
CA ASP A 12 7.15 -29.76 12.81
C ASP A 12 7.57 -28.28 12.98
N ILE A 13 6.87 -27.51 13.83
CA ILE A 13 7.13 -26.07 14.01
C ILE A 13 8.55 -25.74 14.49
N PRO A 14 9.16 -26.49 15.43
CA PRO A 14 10.56 -26.28 15.77
C PRO A 14 11.49 -26.37 14.55
N ARG A 15 11.22 -27.34 13.66
CA ARG A 15 12.00 -27.49 12.43
C ARG A 15 11.68 -26.40 11.40
N ALA A 16 10.43 -25.94 11.31
CA ALA A 16 10.06 -24.80 10.48
C ALA A 16 10.77 -23.51 10.93
N LEU A 17 10.88 -23.29 12.24
CA LEU A 17 11.62 -22.15 12.79
C LEU A 17 13.11 -22.19 12.42
N GLU A 18 13.76 -23.36 12.50
CA GLU A 18 15.15 -23.50 12.05
C GLU A 18 15.31 -23.12 10.57
N LEU A 19 14.37 -23.53 9.73
CA LEU A 19 14.36 -23.19 8.30
C LEU A 19 14.10 -21.70 8.08
N GLU A 20 13.26 -21.07 8.90
CA GLU A 20 12.95 -19.64 8.87
C GLU A 20 14.19 -18.80 9.20
N GLN A 21 14.86 -19.11 10.30
CA GLN A 21 16.05 -18.41 10.77
C GLN A 21 17.24 -18.57 9.81
N ALA A 22 17.30 -19.69 9.08
CA ALA A 22 18.29 -19.90 8.01
C ALA A 22 17.87 -19.28 6.66
N GLY A 23 16.61 -18.90 6.51
CA GLY A 23 16.02 -18.33 5.29
C GLY A 23 16.01 -16.80 5.28
N PHE A 24 15.86 -16.19 6.45
CA PHE A 24 15.67 -14.76 6.61
C PHE A 24 16.69 -14.12 7.58
N PRO A 25 17.03 -12.84 7.39
CA PRO A 25 17.65 -12.02 8.43
C PRO A 25 16.83 -12.01 9.73
N GLU A 26 17.49 -11.74 10.86
CA GLU A 26 16.85 -11.74 12.19
C GLU A 26 15.71 -10.71 12.30
N ASP A 27 15.82 -9.57 11.61
CA ASP A 27 14.80 -8.51 11.57
C ASP A 27 13.61 -8.85 10.66
N GLU A 28 13.73 -9.88 9.82
CA GLU A 28 12.69 -10.30 8.88
C GLU A 28 12.02 -11.64 9.26
N ALA A 29 12.75 -12.52 9.95
CA ALA A 29 12.30 -13.85 10.32
C ALA A 29 11.08 -13.84 11.26
N ALA A 30 10.14 -14.76 11.05
CA ALA A 30 9.03 -14.95 11.98
C ALA A 30 9.51 -15.48 13.33
N SER A 31 8.94 -14.94 14.42
CA SER A 31 9.17 -15.47 15.77
C SER A 31 8.51 -16.83 15.97
N LEU A 32 8.99 -17.61 16.94
CA LEU A 32 8.36 -18.88 17.34
C LEU A 32 6.87 -18.70 17.66
N ASP A 33 6.53 -17.67 18.42
CA ASP A 33 5.15 -17.37 18.81
C ASP A 33 4.27 -17.07 17.58
N SER A 34 4.82 -16.35 16.59
CA SER A 34 4.11 -16.06 15.34
C SER A 34 3.85 -17.33 14.53
N LEU A 35 4.84 -18.21 14.40
CA LEU A 35 4.69 -19.48 13.70
C LEU A 35 3.71 -20.42 14.41
N GLN A 36 3.78 -20.51 15.73
CA GLN A 36 2.86 -21.32 16.54
C GLN A 36 1.42 -20.79 16.45
N SER A 37 1.23 -19.48 16.60
CA SER A 37 -0.08 -18.84 16.49
C SER A 37 -0.68 -19.05 15.10
N ARG A 38 0.09 -18.86 14.03
CA ARG A 38 -0.37 -19.09 12.66
C ARG A 38 -0.70 -20.56 12.41
N GLN A 39 0.09 -21.50 12.91
CA GLN A 39 -0.20 -22.94 12.75
C GLN A 39 -1.45 -23.36 13.52
N ALA A 40 -1.67 -22.81 14.71
CA ALA A 40 -2.86 -23.11 15.50
C ALA A 40 -4.14 -22.56 14.84
N ASN A 41 -4.07 -21.38 14.22
CA ASN A 41 -5.23 -20.71 13.62
C ASN A 41 -5.47 -21.08 12.14
N ALA A 42 -4.41 -21.45 11.40
CA ALA A 42 -4.42 -21.64 9.95
C ALA A 42 -3.56 -22.84 9.50
N GLY A 43 -3.50 -23.90 10.30
CA GLY A 43 -2.64 -25.06 10.05
C GLY A 43 -2.95 -25.83 8.75
N ASP A 44 -4.16 -25.68 8.23
CA ASP A 44 -4.58 -26.18 6.91
C ASP A 44 -3.92 -25.43 5.74
N LEU A 45 -3.44 -24.21 5.99
CA LEU A 45 -2.68 -23.40 5.03
C LEU A 45 -1.16 -23.56 5.15
N PHE A 46 -0.69 -24.50 5.98
CA PHE A 46 0.73 -24.80 6.09
C PHE A 46 1.07 -26.07 5.30
N LEU A 47 1.92 -25.94 4.29
CA LEU A 47 2.37 -27.09 3.50
C LEU A 47 3.87 -27.29 3.63
N GLY A 48 4.28 -28.51 3.96
CA GLY A 48 5.67 -28.93 4.07
C GLY A 48 6.08 -29.84 2.92
N ALA A 49 7.31 -29.66 2.45
CA ALA A 49 8.04 -30.61 1.62
C ALA A 49 8.93 -31.47 2.53
N TYR A 50 8.73 -32.78 2.48
CA TYR A 50 9.44 -33.74 3.31
C TYR A 50 10.29 -34.67 2.44
N THR A 51 11.51 -34.92 2.89
CA THR A 51 12.33 -36.01 2.36
C THR A 51 12.19 -37.22 3.24
N ARG A 52 12.21 -38.40 2.62
CA ARG A 52 12.28 -39.66 3.35
C ARG A 52 13.73 -40.08 3.46
N THR A 53 14.27 -40.03 4.67
CA THR A 53 15.53 -40.71 4.99
C THR A 53 15.23 -42.13 5.43
N SER A 54 16.25 -43.00 5.47
CA SER A 54 16.12 -44.44 5.77
C SER A 54 15.40 -44.73 7.10
N SER A 55 15.35 -43.77 8.03
CA SER A 55 14.75 -43.92 9.36
C SER A 55 13.56 -42.98 9.61
N GLU A 56 13.55 -41.76 9.07
CA GLU A 56 12.50 -40.77 9.39
C GLU A 56 12.17 -39.81 8.22
N ARG A 57 10.97 -39.24 8.28
CA ARG A 57 10.49 -38.17 7.40
C ARG A 57 10.98 -36.83 7.94
N ARG A 58 11.72 -36.07 7.15
CA ARG A 58 12.32 -34.79 7.56
C ARG A 58 11.78 -33.63 6.73
N LEU A 59 11.32 -32.57 7.41
CA LEU A 59 10.93 -31.31 6.76
C LEU A 59 12.16 -30.62 6.16
N VAL A 60 12.15 -30.42 4.84
CA VAL A 60 13.22 -29.77 4.07
C VAL A 60 12.78 -28.45 3.43
N GLY A 61 11.49 -28.13 3.49
CA GLY A 61 10.98 -26.82 3.10
C GLY A 61 9.52 -26.68 3.50
N TYR A 62 9.04 -25.45 3.66
CA TYR A 62 7.66 -25.21 4.05
C TYR A 62 7.15 -23.88 3.50
N VAL A 63 5.82 -23.80 3.38
CA VAL A 63 5.05 -22.58 3.14
C VAL A 63 4.10 -22.40 4.30
N CYS A 64 4.03 -21.19 4.86
CA CYS A 64 3.01 -20.84 5.84
C CYS A 64 2.21 -19.62 5.39
N SER A 65 0.92 -19.60 5.72
CA SER A 65 0.01 -18.57 5.23
C SER A 65 -1.17 -18.36 6.17
N THR A 66 -1.84 -17.23 6.02
CA THR A 66 -3.16 -16.96 6.63
C THR A 66 -4.16 -16.56 5.55
N ARG A 67 -5.44 -16.46 5.91
CA ARG A 67 -6.47 -15.90 5.02
C ARG A 67 -6.65 -14.42 5.30
N THR A 68 -7.01 -13.66 4.26
CA THR A 68 -7.26 -12.22 4.34
C THR A 68 -8.37 -11.79 3.39
N ALA A 69 -9.16 -10.79 3.81
CA ALA A 69 -10.14 -10.11 2.97
C ALA A 69 -9.47 -9.23 1.89
N SER A 70 -8.23 -8.80 2.13
CA SER A 70 -7.55 -7.82 1.28
C SER A 70 -7.00 -8.46 0.01
N SER A 71 -7.22 -7.80 -1.12
CA SER A 71 -6.63 -8.19 -2.41
C SER A 71 -5.17 -7.76 -2.57
N THR A 72 -4.62 -7.01 -1.61
CA THR A 72 -3.22 -6.56 -1.54
C THR A 72 -2.67 -6.73 -0.12
N LEU A 73 -1.37 -7.01 0.02
CA LEU A 73 -0.75 -7.16 1.32
C LEU A 73 -0.34 -5.81 1.93
N THR A 74 -0.98 -5.47 3.05
CA THR A 74 -0.61 -4.42 4.00
C THR A 74 -0.12 -5.04 5.33
N HIS A 75 0.52 -4.24 6.19
CA HIS A 75 0.97 -4.69 7.51
C HIS A 75 -0.19 -5.30 8.33
N ASP A 76 -1.37 -4.67 8.29
CA ASP A 76 -2.58 -5.16 8.98
C ASP A 76 -3.09 -6.49 8.40
N SER A 77 -3.08 -6.62 7.06
CA SER A 77 -3.52 -7.85 6.39
C SER A 77 -2.59 -9.04 6.65
N MET A 78 -1.33 -8.77 7.01
CA MET A 78 -0.35 -9.79 7.35
C MET A 78 -0.38 -10.14 8.86
N ALA A 79 -0.97 -9.30 9.70
CA ALA A 79 -1.05 -9.51 11.14
C ALA A 79 -2.25 -10.39 11.56
N THR A 80 -3.37 -10.31 10.83
CA THR A 80 -4.63 -10.95 11.25
C THR A 80 -5.06 -12.06 10.30
N HIS A 81 -5.35 -13.25 10.84
CA HIS A 81 -6.01 -14.31 10.09
C HIS A 81 -7.53 -14.08 10.04
N ASP A 82 -8.08 -13.95 8.83
CA ASP A 82 -9.53 -13.89 8.60
C ASP A 82 -9.99 -15.19 7.93
N PRO A 83 -10.59 -16.15 8.67
CA PRO A 83 -11.01 -17.44 8.13
C PRO A 83 -11.96 -17.35 6.93
N SER A 84 -12.66 -16.22 6.77
CA SER A 84 -13.61 -15.97 5.67
C SER A 84 -13.00 -15.23 4.48
N GLY A 85 -11.76 -14.76 4.62
CA GLY A 85 -11.06 -13.98 3.60
C GLY A 85 -10.86 -14.77 2.31
N PRO A 86 -11.18 -14.24 1.12
CA PRO A 86 -11.08 -14.99 -0.12
C PRO A 86 -9.64 -15.11 -0.64
N TYR A 87 -8.66 -14.46 -0.02
CA TYR A 87 -7.26 -14.52 -0.43
C TYR A 87 -6.38 -15.19 0.62
N VAL A 88 -5.34 -15.87 0.16
CA VAL A 88 -4.30 -16.44 1.02
C VAL A 88 -3.09 -15.51 1.03
N ALA A 89 -2.69 -15.04 2.21
CA ALA A 89 -1.48 -14.26 2.43
C ALA A 89 -0.34 -15.21 2.83
N ILE A 90 0.63 -15.40 1.93
CA ILE A 90 1.81 -16.23 2.19
C ILE A 90 2.83 -15.41 2.97
N HIS A 91 3.19 -15.90 4.15
CA HIS A 91 4.13 -15.23 5.06
C HIS A 91 5.56 -15.69 4.85
N SER A 92 5.77 -17.01 4.73
CA SER A 92 7.11 -17.58 4.62
C SER A 92 7.14 -18.70 3.61
N VAL A 93 8.23 -18.76 2.82
CA VAL A 93 8.56 -19.85 1.91
C VAL A 93 10.02 -20.18 2.10
N CYS A 94 10.31 -21.21 2.89
CA CYS A 94 11.66 -21.56 3.30
C CYS A 94 12.05 -22.93 2.79
N VAL A 95 13.29 -23.07 2.34
CA VAL A 95 13.90 -24.33 1.94
C VAL A 95 15.26 -24.47 2.59
N ASP A 96 15.51 -25.65 3.13
CA ASP A 96 16.77 -26.07 3.73
C ASP A 96 17.94 -25.78 2.77
N GLU A 97 19.01 -25.21 3.30
CA GLU A 97 20.14 -24.76 2.48
C GLU A 97 20.74 -25.86 1.62
N ALA A 98 20.85 -27.09 2.15
CA ALA A 98 21.37 -28.24 1.40
C ALA A 98 20.43 -28.70 0.27
N HIS A 99 19.20 -28.19 0.24
CA HIS A 99 18.15 -28.55 -0.70
C HIS A 99 17.78 -27.42 -1.68
N ARG A 100 18.41 -26.25 -1.55
CA ARG A 100 18.26 -25.12 -2.48
C ARG A 100 18.84 -25.45 -3.86
N GLY A 101 18.36 -24.76 -4.90
CA GLY A 101 18.79 -24.98 -6.29
C GLY A 101 18.32 -26.30 -6.94
N LYS A 102 17.63 -27.18 -6.19
CA LYS A 102 17.14 -28.48 -6.67
C LYS A 102 15.65 -28.49 -7.09
N GLY A 103 15.05 -27.31 -7.22
CA GLY A 103 13.64 -27.14 -7.60
C GLY A 103 12.61 -27.35 -6.48
N VAL A 104 13.05 -27.59 -5.23
CA VAL A 104 12.16 -27.86 -4.08
C VAL A 104 11.14 -26.73 -3.87
N ALA A 105 11.58 -25.46 -3.83
CA ALA A 105 10.69 -24.33 -3.63
C ALA A 105 9.64 -24.19 -4.74
N ALA A 106 10.05 -24.37 -6.00
CA ALA A 106 9.15 -24.27 -7.14
C ALA A 106 8.09 -25.36 -7.10
N ASN A 107 8.48 -26.61 -6.84
CA ASN A 107 7.52 -27.72 -6.75
C ASN A 107 6.60 -27.60 -5.54
N LEU A 108 7.12 -27.13 -4.40
CA LEU A 108 6.33 -26.88 -3.20
C LEU A 108 5.27 -25.79 -3.45
N LEU A 109 5.65 -24.69 -4.11
CA LEU A 109 4.71 -23.63 -4.49
C LEU A 109 3.67 -24.12 -5.50
N SER A 110 4.08 -24.88 -6.52
CA SER A 110 3.15 -25.44 -7.50
C SER A 110 2.12 -26.37 -6.86
N GLU A 111 2.56 -27.26 -5.97
CA GLU A 111 1.66 -28.14 -5.21
C GLU A 111 0.76 -27.33 -4.27
N TYR A 112 1.30 -26.31 -3.61
CA TYR A 112 0.54 -25.43 -2.73
C TYR A 112 -0.59 -24.71 -3.47
N LEU A 113 -0.27 -24.06 -4.59
CA LEU A 113 -1.25 -23.38 -5.43
C LEU A 113 -2.28 -24.34 -5.99
N ALA A 114 -1.89 -25.54 -6.41
CA ALA A 114 -2.82 -26.56 -6.89
C ALA A 114 -3.80 -27.05 -5.81
N ARG A 115 -3.40 -27.02 -4.52
CA ARG A 115 -4.31 -27.30 -3.40
C ARG A 115 -5.25 -26.13 -3.13
N LEU A 116 -4.74 -24.90 -3.17
CA LEU A 116 -5.57 -23.70 -3.00
C LEU A 116 -6.60 -23.52 -4.12
N ASP A 117 -6.25 -23.83 -5.37
CA ASP A 117 -7.15 -23.74 -6.52
C ASP A 117 -8.36 -24.70 -6.38
N LYS A 118 -8.17 -25.84 -5.70
CA LYS A 118 -9.26 -26.79 -5.39
C LYS A 118 -10.22 -26.29 -4.31
N ASP A 119 -9.83 -25.31 -3.50
CA ASP A 119 -10.70 -24.71 -2.50
C ASP A 119 -11.51 -23.56 -3.13
N ASP A 120 -12.78 -23.80 -3.40
CA ASP A 120 -13.69 -22.82 -4.01
C ASP A 120 -13.84 -21.52 -3.22
N SER A 121 -13.52 -21.52 -1.92
CA SER A 121 -13.54 -20.32 -1.08
C SER A 121 -12.32 -19.41 -1.31
N VAL A 122 -11.27 -19.92 -1.98
CA VAL A 122 -10.04 -19.19 -2.27
C VAL A 122 -10.07 -18.67 -3.71
N ARG A 123 -9.93 -17.34 -3.84
CA ARG A 123 -9.87 -16.61 -5.12
C ARG A 123 -8.44 -16.40 -5.61
N GLY A 124 -7.44 -16.53 -4.74
CA GLY A 124 -6.05 -16.32 -5.11
C GLY A 124 -5.12 -16.28 -3.92
N ALA A 125 -3.82 -16.20 -4.20
CA ALA A 125 -2.78 -16.02 -3.19
C ALA A 125 -2.00 -14.72 -3.43
N ARG A 126 -1.46 -14.16 -2.35
CA ARG A 126 -0.65 -12.94 -2.31
C ARG A 126 0.60 -13.19 -1.49
N LEU A 127 1.73 -12.63 -1.92
CA LEU A 127 2.98 -12.65 -1.18
C LEU A 127 3.77 -11.39 -1.46
N ILE A 128 4.69 -11.08 -0.55
CA ILE A 128 5.74 -10.10 -0.78
C ILE A 128 7.08 -10.83 -0.88
N SER A 129 7.98 -10.33 -1.73
CA SER A 129 9.30 -10.90 -1.92
C SER A 129 10.34 -9.83 -2.25
N HIS A 130 11.62 -10.07 -1.94
CA HIS A 130 12.71 -9.30 -2.53
C HIS A 130 12.87 -9.57 -4.04
N ASP A 131 13.58 -8.67 -4.73
CA ASP A 131 13.70 -8.64 -6.18
C ASP A 131 14.38 -9.87 -6.76
N GLU A 132 15.38 -10.42 -6.07
CA GLU A 132 16.14 -11.60 -6.52
C GLU A 132 15.28 -12.87 -6.62
N LEU A 133 14.17 -12.92 -5.87
CA LEU A 133 13.25 -14.06 -5.81
C LEU A 133 12.01 -13.92 -6.70
N ILE A 134 11.76 -12.76 -7.33
CA ILE A 134 10.59 -12.53 -8.20
C ILE A 134 10.49 -13.60 -9.30
N LYS A 135 11.62 -13.97 -9.92
CA LYS A 135 11.66 -14.99 -11.00
C LYS A 135 11.31 -16.39 -10.51
N LEU A 136 11.50 -16.71 -9.22
CA LEU A 136 11.06 -17.97 -8.64
C LEU A 136 9.53 -18.01 -8.61
N TYR A 137 8.91 -16.96 -8.07
CA TYR A 137 7.46 -16.86 -7.94
C TYR A 137 6.75 -16.75 -9.29
N GLN A 138 7.32 -16.03 -10.26
CA GLN A 138 6.79 -16.01 -11.63
C GLN A 138 6.73 -17.38 -12.28
N ARG A 139 7.76 -18.22 -12.07
CA ARG A 139 7.75 -19.61 -12.56
C ARG A 139 6.72 -20.49 -11.87
N ALA A 140 6.34 -20.15 -10.63
CA ALA A 140 5.26 -20.82 -9.91
C ALA A 140 3.86 -20.32 -10.32
N GLY A 141 3.76 -19.26 -11.15
CA GLY A 141 2.49 -18.71 -11.63
C GLY A 141 2.08 -17.38 -11.02
N PHE A 142 2.94 -16.75 -10.22
CA PHE A 142 2.65 -15.42 -9.68
C PHE A 142 2.95 -14.30 -10.67
N GLU A 143 2.08 -13.31 -10.72
CA GLU A 143 2.27 -12.05 -11.43
C GLU A 143 2.87 -11.01 -10.49
N LEU A 144 3.87 -10.28 -10.98
CA LEU A 144 4.45 -9.15 -10.25
C LEU A 144 3.45 -7.99 -10.27
N VAL A 145 3.01 -7.54 -9.10
CA VAL A 145 2.15 -6.36 -8.95
C VAL A 145 3.00 -5.09 -8.99
N GLY A 146 4.11 -5.10 -8.25
CA GLY A 146 4.99 -3.93 -8.13
C GLY A 146 5.68 -3.89 -6.77
N ARG A 147 6.18 -2.72 -6.38
CA ARG A 147 6.77 -2.52 -5.05
C ARG A 147 5.67 -2.58 -3.99
N SER A 148 5.90 -3.34 -2.93
CA SER A 148 4.98 -3.46 -1.80
C SER A 148 5.03 -2.21 -0.92
N ALA A 149 3.88 -1.85 -0.35
CA ALA A 149 3.77 -0.83 0.71
C ALA A 149 4.26 -1.34 2.07
N VAL A 150 4.38 -2.66 2.23
CA VAL A 150 4.92 -3.28 3.46
C VAL A 150 6.43 -3.07 3.50
N VAL A 151 6.88 -2.36 4.53
CA VAL A 151 8.30 -2.25 4.86
C VAL A 151 8.57 -3.21 6.01
N HIS A 152 9.35 -4.24 5.72
CA HIS A 152 9.81 -5.23 6.69
C HIS A 152 11.32 -5.38 6.49
N GLY A 153 12.14 -5.01 7.47
CA GLY A 153 13.59 -4.94 7.31
C GLY A 153 14.08 -3.77 6.44
N ALA A 154 15.36 -3.82 6.05
CA ALA A 154 16.06 -2.69 5.42
C ALA A 154 15.86 -2.57 3.90
N ARG A 155 15.38 -3.63 3.24
CA ARG A 155 15.27 -3.70 1.77
C ARG A 155 13.82 -3.57 1.31
N PRO A 156 13.58 -3.01 0.10
CA PRO A 156 12.24 -2.97 -0.46
C PRO A 156 11.73 -4.37 -0.77
N TRP A 157 10.43 -4.56 -0.55
CA TRP A 157 9.70 -5.75 -0.94
C TRP A 157 8.85 -5.46 -2.18
N TYR A 158 8.56 -6.49 -2.96
CA TYR A 158 7.71 -6.46 -4.13
C TYR A 158 6.53 -7.38 -3.90
N GLU A 159 5.33 -6.88 -4.18
CA GLU A 159 4.12 -7.68 -4.09
C GLU A 159 3.93 -8.51 -5.36
N LEU A 160 3.56 -9.77 -5.15
CA LEU A 160 3.16 -10.69 -6.20
C LEU A 160 1.81 -11.33 -5.88
N LYS A 161 1.05 -11.61 -6.92
CA LYS A 161 -0.29 -12.20 -6.82
C LYS A 161 -0.49 -13.34 -7.79
N VAL A 162 -1.38 -14.26 -7.44
CA VAL A 162 -1.96 -15.22 -8.38
C VAL A 162 -3.46 -15.27 -8.12
N ASP A 163 -4.26 -15.23 -9.18
CA ASP A 163 -5.72 -15.29 -9.12
C ASP A 163 -6.20 -16.60 -9.76
N PHE A 164 -7.10 -17.30 -9.09
CA PHE A 164 -7.68 -18.55 -9.56
C PHE A 164 -8.96 -18.24 -10.36
N PRO A 165 -9.01 -18.56 -11.66
CA PRO A 165 -10.17 -18.26 -12.49
C PRO A 165 -11.35 -19.14 -12.08
N ARG A 166 -12.32 -18.56 -11.38
CA ARG A 166 -13.62 -19.20 -11.14
C ARG A 166 -14.53 -18.86 -12.32
N ALA A 167 -15.16 -19.88 -12.93
CA ALA A 167 -16.19 -19.63 -13.93
C ALA A 167 -17.31 -18.83 -13.27
N SER A 168 -17.45 -17.56 -13.64
CA SER A 168 -18.64 -16.79 -13.30
C SER A 168 -19.84 -17.51 -13.92
N SER A 169 -20.84 -17.82 -13.10
CA SER A 169 -22.12 -18.27 -13.59
C SER A 169 -22.65 -17.21 -14.57
N SER A 170 -22.79 -17.66 -15.81
CA SER A 170 -23.08 -16.88 -16.99
C SER A 170 -24.48 -16.26 -16.97
N SER A 171 -24.56 -14.94 -17.06
CA SER A 171 -25.70 -14.27 -17.69
C SER A 171 -25.46 -14.23 -19.20
N SER A 172 -26.25 -15.05 -19.91
CA SER A 172 -26.26 -15.20 -21.35
C SER A 172 -26.58 -13.89 -22.07
N SER A 173 -25.85 -13.57 -23.15
CA SER A 173 -26.35 -12.79 -24.29
C SER A 173 -25.45 -12.98 -25.51
N SER A 174 -25.87 -13.94 -26.33
CA SER A 174 -25.85 -14.00 -27.80
C SER A 174 -24.87 -13.11 -28.57
N SER A 175 -23.98 -13.79 -29.27
CA SER A 175 -23.24 -13.32 -30.44
C SER A 175 -24.15 -12.90 -31.59
N SER A 176 -23.85 -11.76 -32.24
CA SER A 176 -24.09 -11.53 -33.66
C SER A 176 -23.14 -10.47 -34.19
N SER A 177 -22.32 -10.88 -35.15
CA SER A 177 -21.38 -10.09 -35.94
C SER A 177 -22.07 -9.31 -37.06
N VAL A 178 -21.62 -8.09 -37.35
CA VAL A 178 -21.45 -7.55 -38.72
C VAL A 178 -20.50 -6.33 -38.73
N ALA A 179 -19.90 -6.09 -39.89
CA ALA A 179 -18.58 -5.51 -40.13
C ALA A 179 -18.45 -3.97 -40.22
N ALA A 180 -17.26 -3.49 -39.82
CA ALA A 180 -16.35 -2.47 -40.39
C ALA A 180 -16.85 -1.15 -41.05
N ALA A 181 -16.59 -0.03 -40.33
CA ALA A 181 -15.82 1.20 -40.66
C ALA A 181 -16.17 2.09 -41.89
N PRO A 182 -15.79 3.41 -41.96
CA PRO A 182 -14.79 4.12 -41.11
C PRO A 182 -15.08 5.59 -40.66
N ALA A 183 -14.25 6.02 -39.70
CA ALA A 183 -13.61 7.33 -39.49
C ALA A 183 -14.45 8.60 -39.16
N ALA A 184 -14.49 8.94 -37.86
CA ALA A 184 -14.32 10.32 -37.38
C ALA A 184 -13.79 10.28 -35.93
N ALA A 185 -12.77 11.09 -35.63
CA ALA A 185 -12.07 11.14 -34.36
C ALA A 185 -13.02 11.51 -33.20
N ILE A 186 -13.27 10.56 -32.31
CA ILE A 186 -13.85 10.76 -30.99
C ILE A 186 -13.00 9.91 -30.05
N ASP A 187 -12.38 10.55 -29.06
CA ASP A 187 -11.58 9.89 -28.03
C ASP A 187 -12.46 8.85 -27.33
N HIS A 188 -12.12 7.58 -27.53
CA HIS A 188 -12.77 6.43 -26.92
C HIS A 188 -12.55 6.46 -25.41
N GLU A 189 -13.58 6.85 -24.64
CA GLU A 189 -13.77 6.29 -23.30
C GLU A 189 -14.15 4.83 -23.49
N ALA A 190 -13.15 3.96 -23.42
CA ALA A 190 -13.37 2.54 -23.26
C ALA A 190 -14.04 2.33 -21.89
N GLU A 191 -15.27 1.83 -21.93
CA GLU A 191 -15.93 1.12 -20.84
C GLU A 191 -15.07 -0.12 -20.48
N GLU A 192 -14.01 0.12 -19.71
CA GLU A 192 -13.19 -0.88 -19.04
C GLU A 192 -13.86 -1.18 -17.69
N GLY A 193 -14.36 -2.41 -17.54
CA GLY A 193 -15.21 -2.82 -16.43
C GLY A 193 -14.63 -2.49 -15.05
N ASP A 194 -15.44 -1.77 -14.25
CA ASP A 194 -15.58 -1.71 -12.78
C ASP A 194 -14.35 -1.97 -11.87
N PHE A 195 -13.13 -1.71 -12.32
CA PHE A 195 -11.91 -1.85 -11.53
C PHE A 195 -11.44 -0.48 -11.03
N ARG A 196 -12.12 0.03 -9.98
CA ARG A 196 -11.76 1.21 -9.16
C ARG A 196 -11.23 2.42 -9.96
N SER A 197 -12.15 3.26 -10.43
CA SER A 197 -11.86 4.55 -11.08
C SER A 197 -10.80 5.38 -10.32
N PRO A 198 -9.76 5.92 -11.00
CA PRO A 198 -8.70 6.71 -10.38
C PRO A 198 -9.13 8.10 -9.89
N GLY A 199 -10.42 8.43 -9.97
CA GLY A 199 -10.94 9.76 -9.71
C GLY A 199 -10.64 10.76 -10.83
N ARG A 200 -11.32 11.90 -10.78
CA ARG A 200 -11.26 12.97 -11.78
C ARG A 200 -10.48 14.16 -11.23
N LEU A 201 -9.69 14.83 -12.06
CA LEU A 201 -9.05 16.10 -11.69
C LEU A 201 -10.13 17.16 -11.38
N LEU A 202 -9.80 18.16 -10.55
CA LEU A 202 -10.71 19.23 -10.14
C LEU A 202 -11.52 19.84 -11.30
N ALA A 203 -10.85 20.14 -12.42
CA ALA A 203 -11.49 20.72 -13.62
C ALA A 203 -12.57 19.82 -14.26
N ARG A 204 -12.54 18.51 -14.00
CA ARG A 204 -13.48 17.51 -14.53
C ARG A 204 -14.42 16.96 -13.45
N ALA A 205 -14.32 17.45 -12.21
CA ALA A 205 -15.06 16.95 -11.05
C ALA A 205 -16.26 17.83 -10.66
N GLY A 206 -16.70 18.75 -11.52
CA GLY A 206 -17.84 19.64 -11.26
C GLY A 206 -17.47 20.99 -10.63
N GLY A 207 -16.19 21.24 -10.40
CA GLY A 207 -15.70 22.44 -9.71
C GLY A 207 -15.64 22.27 -8.20
N LEU A 208 -15.11 23.27 -7.50
CA LEU A 208 -14.87 23.13 -6.06
C LEU A 208 -16.16 23.19 -5.23
N ASP A 209 -17.16 23.96 -5.66
CA ASP A 209 -18.42 24.12 -4.92
C ASP A 209 -19.19 22.81 -4.77
N SER A 210 -19.07 21.88 -5.72
CA SER A 210 -19.67 20.53 -5.63
C SER A 210 -18.85 19.55 -4.80
N LEU A 211 -17.62 19.91 -4.44
CA LEU A 211 -16.68 19.05 -3.71
C LEU A 211 -16.57 19.42 -2.23
N VAL A 212 -17.27 20.46 -1.80
CA VAL A 212 -17.41 20.86 -0.40
C VAL A 212 -18.81 20.49 0.08
N ASP A 213 -18.88 19.71 1.15
CA ASP A 213 -20.13 19.43 1.83
C ASP A 213 -20.60 20.71 2.54
N THR A 214 -21.77 21.23 2.14
CA THR A 214 -22.29 22.50 2.65
C THR A 214 -22.70 22.46 4.13
N ALA A 215 -22.94 21.27 4.68
CA ALA A 215 -23.34 21.12 6.08
C ALA A 215 -22.13 21.11 7.01
N THR A 216 -21.03 20.47 6.61
CA THR A 216 -19.84 20.28 7.44
C THR A 216 -18.65 21.16 7.04
N GLY A 217 -18.64 21.71 5.83
CA GLY A 217 -17.49 22.42 5.26
C GLY A 217 -16.32 21.51 4.89
N THR A 218 -16.54 20.19 4.85
CA THR A 218 -15.50 19.19 4.57
C THR A 218 -15.54 18.69 3.13
N ASN A 219 -14.52 17.94 2.71
CA ASN A 219 -14.49 17.34 1.37
C ASN A 219 -15.63 16.33 1.18
N ALA A 220 -16.48 16.56 0.18
CA ALA A 220 -17.61 15.69 -0.16
C ALA A 220 -17.20 14.40 -0.90
N ALA A 221 -15.94 14.27 -1.29
CA ALA A 221 -15.40 13.20 -2.13
C ALA A 221 -14.11 12.61 -1.55
N ASP A 222 -13.83 11.36 -1.90
CA ASP A 222 -12.52 10.74 -1.63
C ASP A 222 -11.45 11.39 -2.51
N LEU A 223 -10.29 11.67 -1.93
CA LEU A 223 -9.16 12.33 -2.58
C LEU A 223 -8.04 11.32 -2.88
N PHE A 224 -7.62 11.27 -4.13
CA PHE A 224 -6.63 10.35 -4.65
C PHE A 224 -5.38 11.06 -5.17
N CYS A 225 -4.29 10.31 -5.27
CA CYS A 225 -3.05 10.74 -5.89
C CYS A 225 -3.30 11.30 -7.31
N PRO A 226 -2.64 12.41 -7.69
CA PRO A 226 -2.85 13.01 -9.01
C PRO A 226 -2.37 12.12 -10.16
N ARG A 227 -1.48 11.14 -9.90
CA ARG A 227 -1.10 10.09 -10.86
C ARG A 227 -2.23 9.06 -10.95
N ALA A 228 -2.87 8.99 -12.11
CA ALA A 228 -4.00 8.08 -12.33
C ALA A 228 -3.59 6.60 -12.20
N GLU A 229 -2.34 6.30 -12.54
CA GLU A 229 -1.72 4.98 -12.41
C GLU A 229 -1.41 4.62 -10.96
N CYS A 230 -1.24 5.60 -10.06
CA CYS A 230 -0.89 5.35 -8.66
C CYS A 230 -2.12 4.94 -7.84
N ARG A 231 -3.28 5.57 -8.06
CA ARG A 231 -4.57 5.24 -7.41
C ARG A 231 -4.55 5.25 -5.86
N CYS A 232 -3.49 5.78 -5.27
CA CYS A 232 -3.33 5.91 -3.83
C CYS A 232 -4.42 6.84 -3.26
N LEU A 233 -5.21 6.33 -2.30
CA LEU A 233 -6.16 7.14 -1.55
C LEU A 233 -5.37 7.98 -0.55
N LEU A 234 -5.53 9.30 -0.63
CA LEU A 234 -4.82 10.26 0.23
C LEU A 234 -5.69 10.70 1.41
N LEU A 235 -6.97 10.97 1.17
CA LEU A 235 -7.88 11.50 2.17
C LEU A 235 -9.30 11.01 1.89
N ARG A 236 -9.98 10.45 2.90
CA ARG A 236 -11.38 10.02 2.77
C ARG A 236 -12.35 11.20 2.73
N ARG A 237 -13.52 10.99 2.15
CA ARG A 237 -14.66 11.90 2.28
C ARG A 237 -14.86 12.31 3.74
N GLY A 238 -15.00 13.61 3.98
CA GLY A 238 -15.33 14.20 5.27
C GLY A 238 -14.14 14.47 6.20
N ALA A 239 -12.91 14.14 5.80
CA ALA A 239 -11.73 14.23 6.67
C ALA A 239 -10.98 15.58 6.60
N GLY A 240 -11.12 16.34 5.51
CA GLY A 240 -10.46 17.64 5.31
C GLY A 240 -11.43 18.80 5.26
N ASN A 241 -11.13 19.88 5.99
CA ASN A 241 -11.90 21.12 5.97
C ASN A 241 -11.46 22.00 4.81
N TRP A 242 -12.40 22.60 4.09
CA TRP A 242 -12.09 23.54 3.02
C TRP A 242 -11.55 24.87 3.59
N VAL A 243 -10.37 25.28 3.12
CA VAL A 243 -9.75 26.57 3.46
C VAL A 243 -9.36 27.31 2.18
N ARG A 244 -9.79 28.56 2.06
CA ARG A 244 -9.49 29.39 0.88
C ARG A 244 -8.02 29.82 0.86
N GLY A 245 -7.39 29.77 -0.32
CA GLY A 245 -6.06 30.33 -0.55
C GLY A 245 -6.08 31.86 -0.51
N HIS A 246 -5.07 32.49 0.09
CA HIS A 246 -4.95 33.95 0.19
C HIS A 246 -4.09 34.47 -0.98
N ALA A 247 -4.45 35.62 -1.55
CA ALA A 247 -3.60 36.29 -2.53
C ALA A 247 -2.28 36.72 -1.86
N GLY A 248 -1.16 36.14 -2.31
CA GLY A 248 0.17 36.28 -1.67
C GLY A 248 0.56 35.14 -0.72
N GLY A 249 -0.21 34.05 -0.68
CA GLY A 249 0.09 32.86 0.13
C GLY A 249 1.25 32.01 -0.40
N PHE A 250 1.65 31.02 0.41
CA PHE A 250 2.69 30.05 0.12
C PHE A 250 2.49 29.37 -1.24
N GLU A 251 3.49 29.46 -2.12
CA GLU A 251 3.47 28.82 -3.45
C GLU A 251 4.19 27.47 -3.40
N LEU A 252 3.47 26.40 -3.73
CA LEU A 252 4.03 25.05 -3.77
C LEU A 252 5.00 24.90 -4.96
N PRO A 253 6.20 24.33 -4.76
CA PRO A 253 7.13 24.00 -5.85
C PRO A 253 6.45 23.21 -6.97
N ALA A 254 6.94 23.36 -8.20
CA ALA A 254 6.40 22.60 -9.33
C ALA A 254 6.56 21.09 -9.11
N LEU A 255 5.52 20.32 -9.44
CA LEU A 255 5.57 18.85 -9.42
C LEU A 255 6.64 18.34 -10.40
N PRO A 256 7.42 17.29 -10.06
CA PRO A 256 8.36 16.63 -10.98
C PRO A 256 7.64 16.12 -12.23
N ARG A 257 8.14 16.47 -13.43
CA ARG A 257 7.52 16.12 -14.72
C ARG A 257 8.49 15.36 -15.64
N PRO A 258 7.96 14.53 -16.56
CA PRO A 258 8.71 14.07 -17.73
C PRO A 258 9.15 15.27 -18.59
N VAL A 259 10.33 15.19 -19.19
CA VAL A 259 11.02 16.27 -19.95
C VAL A 259 10.17 16.86 -21.10
N SER A 260 9.13 16.14 -21.56
CA SER A 260 8.34 16.48 -22.75
C SER A 260 7.05 17.27 -22.50
N ALA A 261 6.73 17.64 -21.25
CA ALA A 261 5.48 18.37 -20.95
C ALA A 261 5.67 19.90 -20.97
N PRO A 262 4.70 20.69 -21.49
CA PRO A 262 4.77 22.15 -21.44
C PRO A 262 4.86 22.67 -19.99
N ALA A 263 5.56 23.79 -19.83
CA ALA A 263 5.81 24.41 -18.53
C ALA A 263 4.48 24.75 -17.81
N PRO A 264 4.36 24.48 -16.49
CA PRO A 264 3.20 24.93 -15.75
C PRO A 264 3.15 26.45 -15.62
N THR A 265 1.94 26.98 -15.63
CA THR A 265 1.64 28.22 -14.92
C THR A 265 1.73 27.93 -13.42
N ALA A 266 2.87 28.27 -12.80
CA ALA A 266 2.98 28.35 -11.35
C ALA A 266 2.06 29.50 -10.90
N GLY A 267 1.08 29.19 -10.06
CA GLY A 267 0.07 30.13 -9.61
C GLY A 267 -0.41 29.75 -8.22
N PRO A 268 -0.93 30.72 -7.45
CA PRO A 268 -1.41 30.46 -6.10
C PRO A 268 -2.51 29.39 -6.14
N SER A 269 -2.43 28.43 -5.21
CA SER A 269 -3.46 27.40 -5.07
C SER A 269 -4.83 28.04 -4.83
N GLN A 270 -5.88 27.51 -5.46
CA GLN A 270 -7.24 28.01 -5.28
C GLN A 270 -7.70 27.82 -3.82
N GLY A 271 -7.11 26.84 -3.12
CA GLY A 271 -7.19 26.65 -1.68
C GLY A 271 -6.79 25.24 -1.28
N TYR A 272 -7.07 24.89 -0.03
CA TYR A 272 -6.51 23.69 0.59
C TYR A 272 -7.60 22.91 1.33
N TRP A 273 -7.40 21.60 1.38
CA TRP A 273 -7.99 20.76 2.41
C TRP A 273 -7.09 20.84 3.65
N SER A 274 -7.57 21.50 4.70
CA SER A 274 -6.93 21.55 6.00
C SER A 274 -7.30 20.32 6.81
N VAL A 275 -6.27 19.60 7.23
CA VAL A 275 -6.37 18.40 8.05
C VAL A 275 -5.63 18.69 9.37
N SER A 276 -6.23 18.32 10.50
CA SER A 276 -5.73 18.68 11.83
C SER A 276 -4.75 17.67 12.43
N SER A 277 -4.65 16.48 11.84
CA SER A 277 -3.76 15.40 12.26
C SER A 277 -3.21 14.67 11.03
N PRO A 278 -1.91 14.32 11.03
CA PRO A 278 -1.35 13.53 9.94
C PRO A 278 -1.98 12.13 9.86
N LEU A 279 -2.58 11.63 10.95
CA LEU A 279 -3.27 10.34 11.03
C LEU A 279 -4.63 10.32 10.32
N ALA A 280 -5.16 11.48 9.92
CA ALA A 280 -6.38 11.55 9.14
C ALA A 280 -6.12 11.35 7.63
N PHE A 281 -4.86 11.40 7.18
CA PHE A 281 -4.50 10.93 5.85
C PHE A 281 -4.38 9.41 5.85
N GLU A 282 -4.72 8.81 4.72
CA GLU A 282 -4.57 7.36 4.55
C GLU A 282 -3.13 7.02 4.15
N ASN A 283 -2.57 7.70 3.14
CA ASN A 283 -1.26 7.39 2.57
C ASN A 283 -0.51 8.65 2.10
N ILE A 284 -0.24 9.57 3.03
CA ILE A 284 0.61 10.76 2.82
C ILE A 284 2.00 10.54 3.43
N GLY A 285 3.03 10.88 2.67
CA GLY A 285 4.41 11.00 3.11
C GLY A 285 4.82 12.45 3.35
N PHE A 286 5.95 12.64 4.03
CA PHE A 286 6.50 13.95 4.34
C PHE A 286 7.92 14.08 3.78
N SER A 287 8.22 15.19 3.11
CA SER A 287 9.58 15.49 2.68
C SER A 287 10.52 15.72 3.86
N ARG A 288 11.82 15.75 3.57
CA ARG A 288 12.79 16.41 4.47
C ARG A 288 12.39 17.87 4.68
N ASN A 289 12.78 18.44 5.82
CA ASN A 289 12.52 19.83 6.14
C ASN A 289 13.08 20.74 5.04
N ALA A 290 12.27 21.69 4.61
CA ALA A 290 12.63 22.70 3.63
C ALA A 290 12.53 24.09 4.27
N LEU A 291 13.33 25.02 3.76
CA LEU A 291 13.18 26.43 4.09
C LEU A 291 11.82 26.93 3.57
N PRO A 292 11.14 27.82 4.32
CA PRO A 292 9.98 28.52 3.79
C PRO A 292 10.39 29.30 2.52
N PRO A 293 9.55 29.35 1.48
CA PRO A 293 9.86 30.11 0.27
C PRO A 293 9.96 31.58 0.66
N SER A 294 11.17 32.14 0.54
CA SER A 294 11.36 33.57 0.57
C SER A 294 10.57 34.17 -0.58
N SER A 295 9.74 35.16 -0.30
CA SER A 295 9.05 35.98 -1.28
C SER A 295 10.08 36.76 -2.12
N SER A 296 10.70 36.10 -3.09
CA SER A 296 11.38 36.60 -4.30
C SER A 296 12.36 35.54 -4.83
N ALA A 297 12.38 35.44 -6.15
CA ALA A 297 12.96 34.37 -6.96
C ALA A 297 14.47 34.13 -6.80
N SER A 298 14.89 32.88 -7.01
CA SER A 298 15.96 32.47 -7.96
C SER A 298 16.21 30.98 -7.82
N ALA A 299 15.69 30.19 -8.76
CA ALA A 299 16.08 28.79 -8.91
C ALA A 299 17.48 28.71 -9.51
N SER A 300 18.44 28.18 -8.74
CA SER A 300 19.72 27.73 -9.27
C SER A 300 19.94 26.29 -8.84
N SER A 301 20.08 25.42 -9.82
CA SER A 301 20.50 24.03 -9.70
C SER A 301 21.82 23.92 -8.93
N ALA A 302 21.85 23.14 -7.85
CA ALA A 302 23.11 22.65 -7.28
C ALA A 302 22.94 21.21 -6.80
N ALA A 303 23.73 20.33 -7.43
CA ALA A 303 23.95 18.98 -6.98
C ALA A 303 24.77 18.98 -5.66
N ALA A 304 24.36 18.07 -4.77
CA ALA A 304 25.11 17.41 -3.69
C ALA A 304 26.18 18.19 -2.88
N ALA A 305 25.87 18.46 -1.61
CA ALA A 305 26.80 18.35 -0.48
C ALA A 305 26.02 18.00 0.80
N PRO A 306 26.57 17.23 1.75
CA PRO A 306 25.86 16.87 2.98
C PRO A 306 25.88 18.07 3.93
N PRO A 307 24.79 18.37 4.67
CA PRO A 307 24.95 19.36 5.74
C PRO A 307 24.39 18.91 7.09
N ALA A 308 25.17 19.27 8.11
CA ALA A 308 24.73 19.49 9.47
C ALA A 308 23.41 20.30 9.49
N ALA A 309 22.57 19.99 10.49
CA ALA A 309 21.26 20.57 10.75
C ALA A 309 21.06 22.00 10.20
N GLN A 310 20.23 22.12 9.15
CA GLN A 310 19.80 23.39 8.57
C GLN A 310 18.83 24.09 9.54
N ALA A 311 19.38 24.96 10.39
CA ALA A 311 18.58 25.82 11.26
C ALA A 311 17.65 26.73 10.42
N GLY A 312 16.33 26.63 10.65
CA GLY A 312 15.31 27.44 9.97
C GLY A 312 14.44 26.72 8.93
N ALA A 313 14.68 25.43 8.66
CA ALA A 313 13.81 24.63 7.80
C ALA A 313 12.57 24.14 8.59
N THR A 314 11.47 24.89 8.52
CA THR A 314 10.23 24.57 9.24
C THR A 314 9.14 23.97 8.35
N ILE A 315 9.35 23.88 7.03
CA ILE A 315 8.29 23.38 6.13
C ILE A 315 8.51 21.91 5.81
N LYS A 316 7.46 21.11 5.92
CA LYS A 316 7.38 19.76 5.36
C LYS A 316 6.38 19.73 4.22
N TYR A 317 6.81 19.23 3.06
CA TYR A 317 5.91 19.00 1.94
C TYR A 317 5.20 17.67 2.07
N LEU A 318 3.92 17.65 1.69
CA LEU A 318 3.14 16.43 1.60
C LEU A 318 3.44 15.74 0.26
N THR A 319 3.74 14.45 0.28
CA THR A 319 3.96 13.62 -0.92
C THR A 319 3.02 12.42 -0.88
N CYS A 320 2.66 11.86 -2.03
CA CYS A 320 1.99 10.56 -2.07
C CYS A 320 2.93 9.52 -1.44
N ALA A 321 2.48 8.78 -0.42
CA ALA A 321 3.33 7.76 0.21
C ALA A 321 3.70 6.62 -0.75
N ASP A 322 2.79 6.26 -1.66
CA ASP A 322 3.00 5.11 -2.55
C ASP A 322 3.96 5.38 -3.72
N CYS A 323 3.99 6.60 -4.26
CA CYS A 323 4.76 6.91 -5.47
C CYS A 323 5.71 8.11 -5.33
N ASP A 324 5.87 8.63 -4.11
CA ASP A 324 6.67 9.81 -3.76
C ASP A 324 6.31 11.07 -4.56
N HIS A 325 5.15 11.08 -5.21
CA HIS A 325 4.75 12.20 -6.04
C HIS A 325 4.33 13.38 -5.17
N GLY A 326 4.97 14.52 -5.36
CA GLY A 326 4.67 15.75 -4.65
C GLY A 326 5.55 16.91 -5.14
N PRO A 327 5.42 18.10 -4.55
CA PRO A 327 4.66 18.37 -3.35
C PRO A 327 3.16 18.51 -3.63
N LEU A 328 2.32 17.74 -2.93
CA LEU A 328 0.85 17.81 -3.02
C LEU A 328 0.27 18.88 -2.10
N GLY A 329 1.03 19.26 -1.09
CA GLY A 329 0.63 20.15 -0.02
C GLY A 329 1.81 20.48 0.88
N TRP A 330 1.54 21.12 2.02
CA TRP A 330 2.58 21.48 2.98
C TRP A 330 2.05 21.56 4.42
N HIS A 331 2.99 21.58 5.36
CA HIS A 331 2.78 21.76 6.78
C HIS A 331 3.96 22.56 7.35
N ASP A 332 3.68 23.55 8.21
CA ASP A 332 4.71 24.27 8.96
C ASP A 332 4.88 23.63 10.34
N THR A 333 6.06 23.06 10.57
CA THR A 333 6.41 22.44 11.84
C THR A 333 6.72 23.47 12.92
N GLU A 334 6.93 24.76 12.55
CA GLU A 334 7.35 25.82 13.48
C GLU A 334 8.60 25.44 14.30
N GLY A 335 9.44 24.55 13.75
CA GLY A 335 10.64 24.02 14.40
C GLY A 335 10.41 22.79 15.30
N ARG A 336 9.20 22.24 15.36
CA ARG A 336 8.87 21.01 16.09
C ARG A 336 9.22 19.74 15.28
N ASP A 337 9.45 18.63 15.99
CA ASP A 337 9.69 17.33 15.37
C ASP A 337 8.37 16.58 15.14
N LEU A 338 7.89 16.65 13.90
CA LEU A 338 6.67 15.96 13.47
C LEU A 338 6.71 14.44 13.75
N GLY A 339 7.87 13.79 13.68
CA GLY A 339 7.98 12.34 13.93
C GLY A 339 7.68 11.99 15.38
N ALA A 340 8.24 12.76 16.31
CA ALA A 340 7.97 12.61 17.74
C ALA A 340 6.49 12.91 18.08
N GLU A 341 5.88 13.88 17.41
CA GLU A 341 4.46 14.20 17.59
C GLU A 341 3.53 13.09 17.09
N VAL A 342 3.81 12.50 15.93
CA VAL A 342 3.05 11.37 15.39
C VAL A 342 3.14 10.17 16.33
N GLN A 343 4.34 9.89 16.85
CA GLN A 343 4.53 8.81 17.81
C GLN A 343 3.72 9.05 19.08
N ALA A 344 3.78 10.27 19.65
CA ALA A 344 3.01 10.61 20.84
C ALA A 344 1.49 10.51 20.63
N GLU A 345 0.99 10.87 19.44
CA GLU A 345 -0.44 10.74 19.11
C GLU A 345 -0.86 9.28 18.92
N ASN A 346 0.00 8.45 18.31
CA ASN A 346 -0.20 7.01 18.22
C ASN A 346 -0.21 6.33 19.59
N ASP A 347 0.73 6.70 20.47
CA ASP A 347 0.83 6.17 21.84
C ASP A 347 -0.40 6.56 22.67
N ALA A 348 -0.87 7.81 22.55
CA ALA A 348 -2.07 8.28 23.23
C ALA A 348 -3.35 7.55 22.79
N ARG A 349 -3.42 7.12 21.52
CA ARG A 349 -4.53 6.29 21.01
C ARG A 349 -4.40 4.83 21.45
N GLY A 350 -3.18 4.28 21.47
CA GLY A 350 -2.92 2.91 21.93
C GLY A 350 -3.20 2.70 23.42
N GLY A 351 -2.98 3.73 24.25
CA GLY A 351 -3.28 3.70 25.69
C GLY A 351 -4.77 3.79 26.04
N ALA A 352 -5.64 4.14 25.10
CA ALA A 352 -7.09 4.27 25.33
C ALA A 352 -7.89 2.98 25.07
N ALA A 353 -7.23 1.89 24.66
CA ALA A 353 -7.90 0.63 24.30
C ALA A 353 -8.28 -0.27 25.50
N GLU A 354 -7.83 0.04 26.73
CA GLU A 354 -8.34 -0.59 27.96
C GLU A 354 -9.26 0.35 28.73
N GLY A 355 -10.51 0.51 28.26
CA GLY A 355 -11.54 1.20 29.04
C GLY A 355 -12.70 1.79 28.25
N THR A 356 -13.77 1.01 28.12
CA THR A 356 -15.18 1.43 27.94
C THR A 356 -15.54 2.45 26.84
N GLY A 357 -16.25 1.98 25.82
CA GLY A 357 -17.55 2.51 25.36
C GLY A 357 -17.68 3.97 24.89
N LEU A 358 -18.04 4.11 23.60
CA LEU A 358 -18.83 5.21 22.98
C LEU A 358 -18.43 6.66 23.28
N GLY A 359 -17.90 7.34 22.25
CA GLY A 359 -17.83 8.79 22.23
C GLY A 359 -17.43 9.36 20.88
N ALA A 360 -18.43 9.70 20.05
CA ALA A 360 -18.26 10.71 19.02
C ALA A 360 -17.90 12.03 19.71
N GLY A 361 -16.65 12.49 19.56
CA GLY A 361 -16.15 13.74 20.12
C GLY A 361 -16.07 14.82 19.03
N VAL A 362 -17.10 15.66 18.98
CA VAL A 362 -17.12 16.95 18.28
C VAL A 362 -16.14 17.92 18.93
N GLY A 363 -15.39 18.66 18.11
CA GLY A 363 -14.90 20.01 18.44
C GLY A 363 -13.81 20.14 19.50
N GLY A 364 -12.59 19.67 19.19
CA GLY A 364 -11.39 20.14 19.88
C GLY A 364 -10.82 21.36 19.15
N GLU A 365 -10.68 22.49 19.84
CA GLU A 365 -10.08 23.73 19.32
C GLU A 365 -8.70 23.42 18.69
N VAL A 366 -8.60 23.61 17.36
CA VAL A 366 -7.39 23.28 16.59
C VAL A 366 -6.28 24.25 16.99
N ARG A 367 -5.21 23.73 17.59
CA ARG A 367 -4.02 24.51 17.95
C ARG A 367 -3.41 25.10 16.66
N LYS A 368 -3.25 26.43 16.61
CA LYS A 368 -2.49 27.11 15.53
C LYS A 368 -1.14 26.40 15.31
N GLY A 369 -0.81 26.12 14.05
CA GLY A 369 0.43 25.42 13.67
C GLY A 369 0.35 23.89 13.55
N ARG A 370 -0.85 23.27 13.67
CA ARG A 370 -1.06 21.81 13.46
C ARG A 370 -1.81 21.46 12.17
N GLU A 371 -1.94 22.41 11.25
CA GLU A 371 -2.70 22.19 10.01
C GLU A 371 -1.80 21.62 8.91
N PHE A 372 -2.29 20.58 8.25
CA PHE A 372 -1.72 19.99 7.05
C PHE A 372 -2.58 20.43 5.87
N LEU A 373 -1.97 21.14 4.94
CA LEU A 373 -2.69 21.79 3.85
C LEU A 373 -2.44 21.04 2.55
N LEU A 374 -3.44 20.30 2.09
CA LEU A 374 -3.40 19.55 0.83
C LEU A 374 -4.06 20.38 -0.28
N ALA A 375 -3.32 20.69 -1.35
CA ALA A 375 -3.80 21.61 -2.38
C ALA A 375 -4.88 20.97 -3.25
N VAL A 376 -6.00 21.67 -3.44
CA VAL A 376 -7.18 21.14 -4.14
C VAL A 376 -6.91 20.81 -5.62
N GLU A 377 -5.99 21.53 -6.26
CA GLU A 377 -5.63 21.26 -7.65
C GLU A 377 -4.60 20.12 -7.83
N ARG A 378 -4.01 19.61 -6.74
CA ARG A 378 -2.96 18.58 -6.78
C ARG A 378 -3.46 17.19 -6.41
N VAL A 379 -4.77 16.96 -6.45
CA VAL A 379 -5.42 15.69 -6.15
C VAL A 379 -6.51 15.35 -7.18
N ARG A 380 -6.94 14.08 -7.17
CA ARG A 380 -8.11 13.59 -7.91
C ARG A 380 -9.27 13.35 -6.97
N TYR A 381 -10.49 13.54 -7.46
CA TYR A 381 -11.72 13.44 -6.71
C TYR A 381 -12.56 12.27 -7.21
N ARG A 382 -13.05 11.45 -6.29
CA ARG A 382 -14.09 10.45 -6.57
C ARG A 382 -15.33 10.84 -5.77
N VAL A 383 -16.25 11.49 -6.47
CA VAL A 383 -17.56 11.96 -5.94
C VAL A 383 -18.53 10.79 -5.88
#